data_AF-A0A4R4RQZ2-F1
#
_entry.id   AF-A0A4R4RQZ2-F1
#
_cell.length_a   1.000
_cell.length_b   1.000
_cell.length_c   1.000
_cell.angle_alpha   90.00
_cell.angle_beta   90.00
_cell.angle_gamma   90.00
#
_symmetry.space_group_name_H-M   'P 1'
#
loop_
_entity.id
_entity.type
_entity.pdbx_description
1 polymer ?
#
loop_
_entity_poly.entity_id
_entity_poly.type
_entity_poly.pdbx_seq_one_letter_code
_entity_poly.pdbx_strand_id
1 'polypeptide(L)'
;MLQLTFTAQDLSLTRFAFSPLWEVVASIRVLREPAAHALHLPWVKATRARLRQADLDLRPLTTHVTTGRTLPGFLAPTPETPTPELADELDLLRSTDPATVPGGRTALDELATTVAAYWELAFTPSWPRLRDLLEGDVLYRARRLAAGGAPQLFADLDPAIAWAGDTLTVRHAHVSETRRLRGRGLVLVPSAFLWPHVASKTDEPWQPVLRYPVRGVATLWERGRPADPSSSLAAVLGRSRALLLAELDSPASTGELARRTGLTAGGVSQHLGALRSAGLLTSHRTGRVVLYARTALGDALLGA
;
A
#
# COMPACT_ATOMS: atom_id res chain seq x y z
N MET A 1 13.99 -6.92 -20.82
CA MET A 1 14.21 -7.42 -19.46
C MET A 1 15.16 -6.52 -18.67
N LEU A 2 14.81 -6.10 -17.45
CA LEU A 2 15.74 -5.43 -16.52
C LEU A 2 16.34 -6.45 -15.56
N GLN A 3 17.66 -6.45 -15.37
CA GLN A 3 18.35 -7.28 -14.38
C GLN A 3 19.03 -6.40 -13.34
N LEU A 4 18.80 -6.68 -12.06
CA LEU A 4 19.40 -5.98 -10.94
C LEU A 4 20.30 -6.95 -10.18
N THR A 5 21.60 -6.72 -10.20
CA THR A 5 22.58 -7.53 -9.46
C THR A 5 22.83 -6.92 -8.07
N PHE A 6 22.72 -7.76 -7.05
CA PHE A 6 22.83 -7.40 -5.64
C PHE A 6 24.20 -7.80 -5.07
N THR A 7 24.75 -6.94 -4.23
CA THR A 7 25.74 -7.36 -3.23
C THR A 7 25.04 -7.78 -1.93
N ALA A 8 25.76 -8.39 -0.99
CA ALA A 8 25.23 -8.67 0.35
C ALA A 8 24.79 -7.37 1.07
N GLN A 9 25.50 -6.26 0.84
CA GLN A 9 25.12 -4.94 1.36
C GLN A 9 23.81 -4.44 0.73
N ASP A 10 23.58 -4.67 -0.55
CA ASP A 10 22.31 -4.29 -1.18
C ASP A 10 21.13 -5.07 -0.60
N LEU A 11 21.33 -6.35 -0.29
CA LEU A 11 20.32 -7.17 0.38
C LEU A 11 20.05 -6.68 1.81
N SER A 12 21.07 -6.29 2.57
CA SER A 12 20.86 -5.76 3.94
C SER A 12 20.16 -4.39 3.96
N LEU A 13 20.29 -3.62 2.88
CA LEU A 13 19.61 -2.33 2.68
C LEU A 13 18.28 -2.46 1.92
N THR A 14 17.84 -3.69 1.62
CA THR A 14 16.52 -3.92 1.02
C THR A 14 15.43 -3.73 2.07
N ARG A 15 14.47 -2.85 1.79
CA ARG A 15 13.42 -2.47 2.74
C ARG A 15 12.09 -2.27 2.05
N PHE A 16 11.01 -2.32 2.83
CA PHE A 16 9.68 -1.91 2.37
C PHE A 16 9.43 -0.44 2.63
N ALA A 17 8.62 0.17 1.77
CA ALA A 17 8.02 1.46 2.03
C ALA A 17 6.65 1.58 1.35
N PHE A 18 5.82 2.48 1.84
CA PHE A 18 4.62 2.93 1.16
C PHE A 18 4.88 4.23 0.39
N SER A 19 3.98 4.57 -0.54
CA SER A 19 4.06 5.82 -1.29
C SER A 19 2.65 6.29 -1.68
N PRO A 20 2.00 7.14 -0.85
CA PRO A 20 0.76 7.81 -1.17
C PRO A 20 0.75 8.49 -2.56
N LEU A 21 1.81 9.20 -2.91
CA LEU A 21 1.99 9.89 -4.18
C LEU A 21 2.07 8.89 -5.34
N TRP A 22 2.73 7.74 -5.17
CA TRP A 22 2.70 6.69 -6.17
C TRP A 22 1.29 6.15 -6.40
N GLU A 23 0.50 5.93 -5.36
CA GLU A 23 -0.89 5.46 -5.52
C GLU A 23 -1.74 6.49 -6.28
N VAL A 24 -1.54 7.79 -6.01
CA VAL A 24 -2.14 8.86 -6.81
C VAL A 24 -1.78 8.69 -8.28
N VAL A 25 -0.48 8.60 -8.61
CA VAL A 25 0.00 8.47 -9.99
C VAL A 25 -0.53 7.20 -10.67
N ALA A 26 -0.49 6.06 -9.99
CA ALA A 26 -1.00 4.80 -10.51
C ALA A 26 -2.51 4.85 -10.76
N SER A 27 -3.27 5.46 -9.85
CA SER A 27 -4.73 5.57 -9.97
C SER A 27 -5.20 6.44 -11.14
N ILE A 28 -4.39 7.40 -11.60
CA ILE A 28 -4.69 8.18 -12.80
C ILE A 28 -4.73 7.29 -14.04
N ARG A 29 -3.85 6.27 -14.14
CA ARG A 29 -3.89 5.29 -15.23
C ARG A 29 -5.17 4.47 -15.17
N VAL A 30 -5.58 4.06 -13.97
CA VAL A 30 -6.87 3.37 -13.74
C VAL A 30 -8.07 4.23 -14.16
N LEU A 31 -8.04 5.55 -13.90
CA LEU A 31 -9.09 6.47 -14.34
C LEU A 31 -9.10 6.68 -15.86
N ARG A 32 -7.93 6.65 -16.53
CA ARG A 32 -7.80 6.81 -17.98
C ARG A 32 -8.19 5.54 -18.74
N GLU A 33 -7.86 4.36 -18.21
CA GLU A 33 -8.10 3.06 -18.85
C GLU A 33 -8.89 2.07 -17.95
N PRO A 34 -10.12 2.38 -17.49
CA PRO A 34 -10.82 1.54 -16.52
C PRO A 34 -11.06 0.09 -16.99
N ALA A 35 -11.18 -0.12 -18.30
CA ALA A 35 -11.38 -1.45 -18.87
C ALA A 35 -10.18 -2.38 -18.63
N ALA A 36 -8.96 -1.84 -18.56
CA ALA A 36 -7.75 -2.61 -18.23
C ALA A 36 -7.64 -2.91 -16.72
N HIS A 37 -8.46 -2.26 -15.90
CA HIS A 37 -8.39 -2.29 -14.43
C HIS A 37 -9.76 -2.64 -13.82
N ALA A 38 -10.38 -3.71 -14.30
CA ALA A 38 -11.74 -4.10 -13.95
C ALA A 38 -12.00 -4.19 -12.44
N LEU A 39 -10.99 -4.61 -11.66
CA LEU A 39 -11.06 -4.69 -10.20
C LEU A 39 -11.40 -3.34 -9.56
N HIS A 40 -10.96 -2.23 -10.14
CA HIS A 40 -11.14 -0.88 -9.59
C HIS A 40 -12.41 -0.17 -10.07
N LEU A 41 -13.27 -0.80 -10.90
CA LEU A 41 -14.47 -0.16 -11.44
C LEU A 41 -15.40 0.46 -10.37
N PRO A 42 -15.63 -0.16 -9.19
CA PRO A 42 -16.42 0.47 -8.14
C PRO A 42 -15.80 1.78 -7.63
N TRP A 43 -14.48 1.79 -7.43
CA TRP A 43 -13.73 2.98 -7.04
C TRP A 43 -13.76 4.04 -8.16
N VAL A 44 -13.54 3.66 -9.42
CA VAL A 44 -13.59 4.56 -10.58
C VAL A 44 -14.94 5.29 -10.66
N LYS A 45 -16.05 4.57 -10.48
CA LYS A 45 -17.40 5.15 -10.51
C LYS A 45 -17.59 6.19 -9.40
N ALA A 46 -17.18 5.87 -8.17
CA ALA A 46 -17.31 6.76 -7.02
C ALA A 46 -16.40 8.00 -7.16
N THR A 47 -15.14 7.80 -7.53
CA THR A 47 -14.16 8.87 -7.70
C THR A 47 -14.55 9.83 -8.83
N ARG A 48 -14.98 9.33 -10.00
CA ARG A 48 -15.47 10.18 -11.10
C ARG A 48 -16.71 11.00 -10.72
N ALA A 49 -17.55 10.51 -9.82
CA ALA A 49 -18.69 11.30 -9.34
C ALA A 49 -18.21 12.49 -8.48
N ARG A 50 -17.31 12.24 -7.53
CA ARG A 50 -16.74 13.29 -6.65
C ARG A 50 -15.94 14.33 -7.44
N LEU A 51 -15.11 13.90 -8.37
CA LEU A 51 -14.31 14.81 -9.21
C LEU A 51 -15.19 15.75 -10.04
N ARG A 52 -16.27 15.22 -10.63
CA ARG A 52 -17.24 16.06 -11.38
C ARG A 52 -18.01 17.02 -10.49
N GLN A 53 -18.33 16.63 -9.27
CA GLN A 53 -19.00 17.50 -8.30
C GLN A 53 -18.11 18.64 -7.82
N ALA A 54 -16.81 18.38 -7.66
CA ALA A 54 -15.83 19.36 -7.22
C ALA A 54 -15.29 20.25 -8.36
N ASP A 55 -15.62 19.94 -9.62
CA ASP A 55 -15.08 20.59 -10.82
C ASP A 55 -13.54 20.68 -10.79
N LEU A 56 -12.87 19.63 -10.31
CA LEU A 56 -11.42 19.64 -10.14
C LEU A 56 -10.71 19.47 -11.48
N ASP A 57 -9.91 20.46 -11.85
CA ASP A 57 -9.02 20.38 -13.01
C ASP A 57 -7.83 19.44 -12.74
N LEU A 58 -7.85 18.26 -13.36
CA LEU A 58 -6.77 17.28 -13.25
C LEU A 58 -5.66 17.45 -14.28
N ARG A 59 -5.74 18.44 -15.19
CA ARG A 59 -4.74 18.64 -16.25
C ARG A 59 -3.30 18.73 -15.72
N PRO A 60 -2.99 19.44 -14.63
CA PRO A 60 -1.63 19.49 -14.09
C PRO A 60 -1.08 18.10 -13.77
N LEU A 61 -1.91 17.19 -13.26
CA LEU A 61 -1.51 15.82 -12.96
C LEU A 61 -1.51 14.91 -14.20
N THR A 62 -2.58 14.92 -15.01
CA THR A 62 -2.72 14.00 -16.15
C THR A 62 -1.74 14.27 -17.28
N THR A 63 -1.24 15.51 -17.41
CA THR A 63 -0.25 15.87 -18.44
C THR A 63 1.05 15.12 -18.26
N HIS A 64 1.43 14.82 -17.01
CA HIS A 64 2.65 14.09 -16.71
C HIS A 64 2.44 12.56 -16.60
N VAL A 65 1.23 12.11 -16.27
CA VAL A 65 0.90 10.67 -16.19
C VAL A 65 0.51 10.13 -17.58
N THR A 66 1.52 9.89 -18.40
CA THR A 66 1.33 9.26 -19.71
C THR A 66 1.16 7.74 -19.59
N THR A 67 0.44 7.16 -20.56
CA THR A 67 0.25 5.72 -20.70
C THR A 67 1.35 5.21 -21.64
N GLY A 68 2.20 4.31 -21.14
CA GLY A 68 3.26 3.67 -21.94
C GLY A 68 4.64 4.35 -22.00
N ARG A 69 4.86 5.55 -21.42
CA ARG A 69 6.19 6.18 -21.33
C ARG A 69 6.73 6.18 -19.90
N THR A 70 8.06 6.34 -19.79
CA THR A 70 8.75 6.57 -18.52
C THR A 70 8.15 7.77 -17.80
N LEU A 71 7.74 7.59 -16.55
CA LEU A 71 7.26 8.68 -15.71
C LEU A 71 8.44 9.56 -15.28
N PRO A 72 8.29 10.89 -15.27
CA PRO A 72 9.27 11.76 -14.64
C PRO A 72 9.56 11.32 -13.20
N GLY A 73 10.84 11.19 -12.84
CA GLY A 73 11.25 10.61 -11.57
C GLY A 73 10.70 11.34 -10.33
N PHE A 74 10.44 12.64 -10.46
CA PHE A 74 9.88 13.50 -9.41
C PHE A 74 8.41 13.21 -9.08
N LEU A 75 7.63 12.62 -10.00
CA LEU A 75 6.23 12.24 -9.74
C LEU A 75 6.10 11.01 -8.85
N ALA A 76 7.20 10.30 -8.67
CA ALA A 76 7.22 9.05 -7.93
C ALA A 76 8.57 8.96 -7.22
N PRO A 77 8.91 9.92 -6.32
CA PRO A 77 10.16 9.94 -5.59
C PRO A 77 10.34 8.61 -4.84
N THR A 78 11.58 8.29 -4.49
CA THR A 78 11.80 7.09 -3.67
C THR A 78 11.45 7.46 -2.23
N PRO A 79 10.52 6.75 -1.57
CA PRO A 79 10.17 7.05 -0.19
C PRO A 79 11.38 7.01 0.73
N GLU A 80 11.66 8.11 1.43
CA GLU A 80 12.80 8.22 2.35
C GLU A 80 12.56 7.44 3.64
N THR A 81 11.29 7.35 4.06
CA THR A 81 10.84 6.60 5.24
C THR A 81 9.98 5.40 4.84
N PRO A 82 9.76 4.41 5.73
CA PRO A 82 8.91 3.26 5.43
C PRO A 82 7.41 3.62 5.26
N THR A 83 6.94 4.66 5.94
CA THR A 83 5.52 5.04 5.97
C THR A 83 5.39 6.57 5.86
N PRO A 84 5.74 7.16 4.71
CA PRO A 84 5.56 8.60 4.52
C PRO A 84 4.07 8.95 4.47
N GLU A 85 3.73 10.13 4.97
CA GLU A 85 2.43 10.74 4.68
C GLU A 85 2.49 11.43 3.31
N LEU A 86 1.32 11.72 2.71
CA LEU A 86 1.29 12.40 1.41
C LEU A 86 2.00 13.76 1.47
N ALA A 87 1.88 14.48 2.59
CA ALA A 87 2.54 15.78 2.77
C ALA A 87 4.06 15.68 2.60
N ASP A 88 4.68 14.64 3.16
CA ASP A 88 6.13 14.41 3.05
C ASP A 88 6.55 14.21 1.58
N GLU A 89 5.78 13.41 0.83
CA GLU A 89 6.07 13.18 -0.59
C GLU A 89 5.77 14.39 -1.47
N LEU A 90 4.81 15.24 -1.10
CA LEU A 90 4.55 16.52 -1.77
C LEU A 90 5.67 17.54 -1.52
N ASP A 91 6.31 17.51 -0.36
CA ASP A 91 7.47 18.36 -0.09
C ASP A 91 8.69 17.92 -0.91
N LEU A 92 8.89 16.61 -1.07
CA LEU A 92 9.88 16.06 -2.02
C LEU A 92 9.56 16.43 -3.47
N LEU A 93 8.28 16.43 -3.86
CA LEU A 93 7.87 16.89 -5.18
C LEU A 93 8.25 18.37 -5.38
N ARG A 94 7.96 19.24 -4.41
CA ARG A 94 8.26 20.69 -4.46
C ARG A 94 9.76 21.03 -4.38
N SER A 95 10.57 20.12 -3.84
CA SER A 95 12.04 20.26 -3.78
C SER A 95 12.75 19.88 -5.07
N THR A 96 12.03 19.30 -6.03
CA THR A 96 12.54 19.05 -7.39
C THR A 96 13.09 20.33 -8.01
N ASP A 97 14.27 20.25 -8.63
CA ASP A 97 14.87 21.39 -9.33
C ASP A 97 13.91 21.93 -10.41
N PRO A 98 13.38 23.15 -10.26
CA PRO A 98 12.46 23.74 -11.22
C PRO A 98 13.03 23.83 -12.64
N ALA A 99 14.35 23.91 -12.81
CA ALA A 99 14.99 23.96 -14.13
C ALA A 99 14.79 22.65 -14.93
N THR A 100 14.48 21.54 -14.25
CA THR A 100 14.25 20.22 -14.85
C THR A 100 12.79 19.97 -15.21
N VAL A 101 11.88 20.89 -14.84
CA VAL A 101 10.43 20.73 -15.00
C VAL A 101 9.91 21.80 -15.97
N PRO A 102 9.26 21.42 -17.09
CA PRO A 102 8.60 22.39 -17.95
C PRO A 102 7.57 23.21 -17.17
N GLY A 103 7.66 24.54 -17.24
CA GLY A 103 6.84 25.46 -16.44
C GLY A 103 7.42 25.81 -15.06
N GLY A 104 8.55 25.20 -14.67
CA GLY A 104 9.32 25.59 -13.50
C GLY A 104 8.57 25.41 -12.18
N ARG A 105 8.83 26.34 -11.24
CA ARG A 105 8.30 26.26 -9.86
C ARG A 105 6.77 26.36 -9.84
N THR A 106 6.19 27.21 -10.68
CA THR A 106 4.74 27.36 -10.78
C THR A 106 4.06 26.05 -11.16
N ALA A 107 4.60 25.32 -12.16
CA ALA A 107 4.05 24.02 -12.55
C ALA A 107 4.17 22.97 -11.43
N LEU A 108 5.28 22.98 -10.67
CA LEU A 108 5.44 22.10 -9.50
C LEU A 108 4.42 22.40 -8.39
N ASP A 109 4.20 23.68 -8.09
CA ASP A 109 3.26 24.10 -7.05
C ASP A 109 1.80 23.81 -7.45
N GLU A 110 1.45 24.05 -8.72
CA GLU A 110 0.14 23.69 -9.30
C GLU A 110 -0.09 22.18 -9.27
N LEU A 111 0.92 21.39 -9.63
CA LEU A 111 0.87 19.94 -9.59
C LEU A 111 0.69 19.43 -8.15
N ALA A 112 1.47 19.94 -7.20
CA ALA A 112 1.38 19.54 -5.79
C ALA A 112 -0.01 19.86 -5.21
N THR A 113 -0.56 21.04 -5.55
CA THR A 113 -1.92 21.45 -5.18
C THR A 113 -2.97 20.54 -5.79
N THR A 114 -2.82 20.20 -7.08
CA THR A 114 -3.74 19.29 -7.79
C THR A 114 -3.71 17.88 -7.19
N VAL A 115 -2.53 17.37 -6.83
CA VAL A 115 -2.38 16.07 -6.16
C VAL A 115 -3.06 16.08 -4.80
N ALA A 116 -2.85 17.11 -3.98
CA ALA A 116 -3.49 17.22 -2.67
C ALA A 116 -5.03 17.26 -2.78
N ALA A 117 -5.56 18.07 -3.70
CA ALA A 117 -7.01 18.13 -3.93
C ALA A 117 -7.58 16.79 -4.45
N TYR A 118 -6.86 16.14 -5.37
CA TYR A 118 -7.24 14.82 -5.88
C TYR A 118 -7.23 13.76 -4.77
N TRP A 119 -6.22 13.77 -3.90
CA TRP A 119 -6.12 12.85 -2.77
C TRP A 119 -7.34 12.92 -1.86
N GLU A 120 -7.77 14.13 -1.48
CA GLU A 120 -8.94 14.30 -0.62
C GLU A 120 -10.22 13.71 -1.22
N LEU A 121 -10.40 13.85 -2.52
CA LEU A 121 -11.59 13.36 -3.22
C LEU A 121 -11.52 11.85 -3.52
N ALA A 122 -10.34 11.34 -3.87
CA ALA A 122 -10.17 10.00 -4.43
C ALA A 122 -9.67 8.96 -3.41
N PHE A 123 -8.88 9.38 -2.43
CA PHE A 123 -8.17 8.49 -1.50
C PHE A 123 -8.69 8.58 -0.08
N THR A 124 -8.90 9.77 0.49
CA THR A 124 -9.35 9.95 1.89
C THR A 124 -10.51 9.00 2.28
N PRO A 125 -11.56 8.78 1.44
CA PRO A 125 -12.66 7.87 1.78
C PRO A 125 -12.28 6.39 1.92
N SER A 126 -11.22 5.94 1.23
CA SER A 126 -10.79 4.53 1.18
C SER A 126 -9.38 4.29 1.70
N TRP A 127 -8.67 5.34 2.11
CA TRP A 127 -7.26 5.26 2.51
C TRP A 127 -7.01 4.32 3.69
N PRO A 128 -7.83 4.31 4.77
CA PRO A 128 -7.63 3.34 5.85
C PRO A 128 -7.63 1.89 5.35
N ARG A 129 -8.55 1.55 4.45
CA ARG A 129 -8.66 0.20 3.88
C ARG A 129 -7.51 -0.13 2.93
N LEU A 130 -7.12 0.83 2.09
CA LEU A 130 -5.94 0.70 1.22
C LEU A 130 -4.68 0.45 2.05
N ARG A 131 -4.49 1.25 3.11
CA ARG A 131 -3.35 1.13 4.01
C ARG A 131 -3.32 -0.22 4.72
N ASP A 132 -4.46 -0.70 5.22
CA ASP A 132 -4.57 -2.02 5.84
C ASP A 132 -4.16 -3.14 4.86
N LEU A 133 -4.56 -3.02 3.59
CA LEU A 133 -4.15 -3.97 2.53
C LEU A 133 -2.64 -3.95 2.27
N LEU A 134 -2.05 -2.75 2.18
CA LEU A 134 -0.61 -2.56 1.96
C LEU A 134 0.21 -3.08 3.14
N GLU A 135 -0.22 -2.80 4.38
CA GLU A 135 0.40 -3.31 5.61
C GLU A 135 0.31 -4.84 5.69
N GLY A 136 -0.85 -5.41 5.36
CA GLY A 136 -1.05 -6.86 5.32
C GLY A 136 -0.11 -7.57 4.34
N ASP A 137 0.12 -6.99 3.16
CA ASP A 137 1.11 -7.52 2.20
C ASP A 137 2.52 -7.46 2.77
N VAL A 138 2.96 -6.30 3.30
CA VAL A 138 4.30 -6.17 3.90
C VAL A 138 4.52 -7.17 5.04
N LEU A 139 3.53 -7.37 5.91
CA LEU A 139 3.60 -8.38 6.97
C LEU A 139 3.76 -9.79 6.41
N TYR A 140 3.01 -10.13 5.35
CA TYR A 140 3.17 -11.40 4.66
C TYR A 140 4.58 -11.53 4.07
N ARG A 141 5.09 -10.53 3.33
CA ARG A 141 6.42 -10.58 2.70
C ARG A 141 7.56 -10.63 3.73
N ALA A 142 7.41 -9.92 4.85
CA ALA A 142 8.37 -9.97 5.95
C ALA A 142 8.49 -11.38 6.53
N ARG A 143 7.36 -12.11 6.69
CA ARG A 143 7.39 -13.52 7.11
C ARG A 143 8.07 -14.42 6.06
N ARG A 144 7.83 -14.18 4.77
CA ARG A 144 8.50 -14.91 3.67
C ARG A 144 10.03 -14.70 3.71
N LEU A 145 10.46 -13.46 3.88
CA LEU A 145 11.88 -13.11 4.05
C LEU A 145 12.49 -13.81 5.27
N ALA A 146 11.81 -13.79 6.42
CA ALA A 146 12.29 -14.45 7.64
C ALA A 146 12.35 -15.97 7.49
N ALA A 147 11.42 -16.58 6.76
CA ALA A 147 11.33 -18.03 6.60
C ALA A 147 12.34 -18.61 5.59
N GLY A 148 12.77 -17.84 4.58
CA GLY A 148 13.75 -18.36 3.62
C GLY A 148 14.45 -17.32 2.76
N GLY A 149 14.71 -16.16 3.32
CA GLY A 149 15.58 -15.14 2.74
C GLY A 149 15.01 -14.47 1.48
N ALA A 150 15.91 -13.83 0.73
CA ALA A 150 15.59 -13.11 -0.50
C ALA A 150 14.84 -13.97 -1.54
N PRO A 151 15.20 -15.26 -1.78
CA PRO A 151 14.45 -16.08 -2.73
C PRO A 151 12.95 -16.18 -2.38
N GLN A 152 12.62 -16.40 -1.10
CA GLN A 152 11.22 -16.50 -0.67
C GLN A 152 10.49 -15.16 -0.68
N LEU A 153 11.19 -14.06 -0.40
CA LEU A 153 10.67 -12.69 -0.50
C LEU A 153 10.23 -12.36 -1.94
N PHE A 154 11.07 -12.68 -2.93
CA PHE A 154 10.84 -12.29 -4.33
C PHE A 154 9.96 -13.26 -5.11
N ALA A 155 9.84 -14.51 -4.67
CA ALA A 155 9.20 -15.59 -5.42
C ALA A 155 7.74 -15.31 -5.84
N ASP A 156 6.99 -14.56 -5.04
CA ASP A 156 5.55 -14.36 -5.25
C ASP A 156 5.16 -12.87 -5.29
N LEU A 157 6.08 -11.97 -5.63
CA LEU A 157 5.76 -10.54 -5.84
C LEU A 157 4.89 -10.35 -7.09
N ASP A 158 5.32 -10.88 -8.24
CA ASP A 158 4.60 -10.83 -9.52
C ASP A 158 5.24 -11.81 -10.51
N PRO A 159 4.50 -12.42 -11.46
CA PRO A 159 5.07 -13.30 -12.49
C PRO A 159 6.13 -12.65 -13.40
N ALA A 160 6.18 -11.32 -13.47
CA ALA A 160 7.23 -10.58 -14.17
C ALA A 160 8.55 -10.48 -13.38
N ILE A 161 8.58 -10.93 -12.13
CA ILE A 161 9.72 -10.84 -11.22
C ILE A 161 10.27 -12.25 -10.97
N ALA A 162 11.57 -12.44 -11.15
CA ALA A 162 12.26 -13.69 -10.87
C ALA A 162 13.58 -13.43 -10.14
N TRP A 163 13.88 -14.24 -9.14
CA TRP A 163 15.15 -14.20 -8.41
C TRP A 163 16.00 -15.43 -8.72
N ALA A 164 17.27 -15.21 -9.09
CA ALA A 164 18.23 -16.29 -9.31
C ALA A 164 19.63 -15.88 -8.83
N GLY A 165 20.19 -16.63 -7.89
CA GLY A 165 21.49 -16.33 -7.28
C GLY A 165 21.45 -15.00 -6.53
N ASP A 166 22.07 -13.98 -7.12
CA ASP A 166 22.17 -12.59 -6.63
C ASP A 166 21.44 -11.58 -7.53
N THR A 167 20.68 -12.06 -8.51
CA THR A 167 20.11 -11.24 -9.57
C THR A 167 18.58 -11.29 -9.55
N LEU A 168 17.97 -10.11 -9.43
CA LEU A 168 16.53 -9.91 -9.60
C LEU A 168 16.26 -9.52 -11.06
N THR A 169 15.48 -10.34 -11.74
CA THR A 169 15.03 -10.09 -13.11
C THR A 169 13.61 -9.53 -13.08
N VAL A 170 13.38 -8.40 -13.75
CA VAL A 170 12.07 -7.75 -13.89
C VAL A 170 11.73 -7.57 -15.37
N ARG A 171 10.63 -8.17 -15.82
CA ARG A 171 10.19 -8.12 -17.21
C ARG A 171 9.40 -6.83 -17.49
N HIS A 172 10.06 -5.86 -18.09
CA HIS A 172 9.44 -4.67 -18.69
C HIS A 172 9.37 -4.78 -20.22
N ALA A 173 8.36 -4.16 -20.83
CA ALA A 173 8.12 -4.21 -22.28
C ALA A 173 9.22 -3.52 -23.12
N HIS A 174 9.84 -2.46 -22.61
CA HIS A 174 10.73 -1.60 -23.40
C HIS A 174 12.12 -1.36 -22.78
N VAL A 175 12.54 -2.19 -21.81
CA VAL A 175 13.84 -2.04 -21.13
C VAL A 175 14.61 -3.33 -21.28
N SER A 176 15.86 -3.30 -21.73
CA SER A 176 16.75 -4.46 -21.81
C SER A 176 18.14 -4.12 -21.28
N GLU A 177 18.32 -4.16 -19.96
CA GLU A 177 19.53 -3.65 -19.31
C GLU A 177 19.88 -4.46 -18.04
N THR A 178 21.17 -4.48 -17.71
CA THR A 178 21.69 -5.00 -16.44
C THR A 178 22.27 -3.85 -15.62
N ARG A 179 21.82 -3.71 -14.37
CA ARG A 179 22.26 -2.66 -13.46
C ARG A 179 22.73 -3.26 -12.15
N ARG A 180 23.84 -2.74 -11.62
CA ARG A 180 24.32 -3.07 -10.27
C ARG A 180 23.75 -2.06 -9.29
N LEU A 181 23.27 -2.51 -8.14
CA LEU A 181 22.70 -1.62 -7.13
C LEU A 181 23.77 -0.79 -6.40
N ARG A 182 25.03 -1.26 -6.39
CA ARG A 182 26.22 -0.54 -5.89
C ARG A 182 26.11 -0.13 -4.42
N GLY A 183 25.57 -0.99 -3.57
CA GLY A 183 25.39 -0.72 -2.14
C GLY A 183 24.25 0.24 -1.82
N ARG A 184 23.41 0.62 -2.80
CA ARG A 184 22.23 1.46 -2.58
C ARG A 184 21.04 0.67 -2.03
N GLY A 185 21.03 -0.65 -2.16
CA GLY A 185 19.88 -1.49 -1.82
C GLY A 185 18.67 -1.30 -2.75
N LEU A 186 17.54 -1.91 -2.38
CA LEU A 186 16.28 -1.86 -3.12
C LEU A 186 15.11 -1.51 -2.19
N VAL A 187 14.30 -0.53 -2.57
CA VAL A 187 13.03 -0.24 -1.87
C VAL A 187 11.89 -0.97 -2.58
N LEU A 188 11.17 -1.79 -1.81
CA LEU A 188 10.01 -2.53 -2.25
C LEU A 188 8.74 -1.76 -1.87
N VAL A 189 7.96 -1.35 -2.86
CA VAL A 189 6.74 -0.56 -2.66
C VAL A 189 5.52 -1.33 -3.17
N PRO A 190 4.71 -1.95 -2.30
CA PRO A 190 3.45 -2.53 -2.73
C PRO A 190 2.53 -1.42 -3.25
N SER A 191 1.69 -1.74 -4.23
CA SER A 191 0.71 -0.79 -4.77
C SER A 191 -0.60 -1.45 -5.12
N ALA A 192 -1.70 -0.84 -4.69
CA ALA A 192 -3.05 -1.27 -4.99
C ALA A 192 -3.45 -0.95 -6.44
N PHE A 193 -3.06 0.22 -6.96
CA PHE A 193 -3.48 0.67 -8.29
C PHE A 193 -2.52 0.28 -9.43
N LEU A 194 -1.46 -0.47 -9.13
CA LEU A 194 -0.46 -0.86 -10.12
C LEU A 194 -0.80 -2.16 -10.89
N TRP A 195 -1.64 -3.02 -10.31
CA TRP A 195 -2.04 -4.27 -10.96
C TRP A 195 -2.67 -4.01 -12.35
N PRO A 196 -2.34 -4.78 -13.40
CA PRO A 196 -1.58 -6.04 -13.43
C PRO A 196 -0.08 -5.88 -13.78
N HIS A 197 0.53 -4.74 -13.46
CA HIS A 197 1.89 -4.43 -13.88
C HIS A 197 2.87 -4.33 -12.71
N VAL A 198 4.15 -4.20 -13.04
CA VAL A 198 5.24 -3.83 -12.13
C VAL A 198 5.94 -2.59 -12.65
N ALA A 199 6.51 -1.78 -11.76
CA ALA A 199 7.23 -0.57 -12.14
C ALA A 199 8.55 -0.47 -11.38
N SER A 200 9.65 -0.22 -12.10
CA SER A 200 10.96 -0.01 -11.50
C SER A 200 11.45 1.42 -11.75
N LYS A 201 12.18 1.99 -10.80
CA LYS A 201 12.98 3.20 -10.99
C LYS A 201 14.36 2.95 -10.43
N THR A 202 15.41 3.03 -11.26
CA THR A 202 16.78 2.68 -10.83
C THR A 202 17.83 3.70 -11.25
N ASP A 203 17.43 4.73 -12.00
CA ASP A 203 18.28 5.85 -12.39
C ASP A 203 18.62 6.73 -11.17
N GLU A 204 19.86 7.22 -11.14
CA GLU A 204 20.28 8.25 -10.20
C GLU A 204 19.46 9.55 -10.41
N PRO A 205 19.25 10.36 -9.36
CA PRO A 205 19.82 10.27 -8.00
C PRO A 205 19.05 9.35 -7.05
N TRP A 206 18.00 8.67 -7.52
CA TRP A 206 17.10 7.93 -6.64
C TRP A 206 17.70 6.62 -6.14
N GLN A 207 17.43 6.26 -4.87
CA GLN A 207 17.60 4.88 -4.43
C GLN A 207 16.71 3.97 -5.30
N PRO A 208 17.21 2.83 -5.80
CA PRO A 208 16.43 1.90 -6.62
C PRO A 208 15.11 1.49 -5.94
N VAL A 209 14.01 1.56 -6.68
CA VAL A 209 12.66 1.17 -6.25
C VAL A 209 12.08 0.13 -7.19
N LEU A 210 11.48 -0.90 -6.63
CA LEU A 210 10.58 -1.81 -7.32
C LEU A 210 9.18 -1.69 -6.70
N ARG A 211 8.23 -1.27 -7.53
CA ARG A 211 6.81 -1.28 -7.21
C ARG A 211 6.14 -2.51 -7.79
N TYR A 212 5.35 -3.16 -6.97
CA TYR A 212 4.70 -4.43 -7.31
C TYR A 212 3.24 -4.40 -6.85
N PRO A 213 2.36 -5.18 -7.50
CA PRO A 213 0.95 -5.23 -7.12
C PRO A 213 0.80 -5.86 -5.74
N VAL A 214 0.02 -5.21 -4.87
CA VAL A 214 -0.31 -5.74 -3.55
C VAL A 214 -1.16 -7.01 -3.68
N ARG A 215 -0.99 -7.97 -2.77
CA ARG A 215 -1.89 -9.12 -2.66
C ARG A 215 -3.29 -8.68 -2.23
N GLY A 216 -4.31 -9.47 -2.61
CA GLY A 216 -5.67 -9.27 -2.11
C GLY A 216 -6.42 -8.08 -2.71
N VAL A 217 -5.91 -7.43 -3.76
CA VAL A 217 -6.57 -6.26 -4.38
C VAL A 217 -7.98 -6.56 -4.91
N ALA A 218 -8.29 -7.81 -5.25
CA ALA A 218 -9.62 -8.22 -5.71
C ALA A 218 -10.72 -7.96 -4.67
N THR A 219 -10.41 -8.11 -3.38
CA THR A 219 -11.37 -7.89 -2.29
C THR A 219 -11.35 -6.45 -1.77
N LEU A 220 -10.54 -5.55 -2.34
CA LEU A 220 -10.37 -4.17 -1.87
C LEU A 220 -11.64 -3.31 -2.00
N TRP A 221 -12.48 -3.56 -3.01
CA TRP A 221 -13.68 -2.76 -3.28
C TRP A 221 -14.97 -3.51 -3.04
N GLU A 222 -14.88 -4.80 -2.73
CA GLU A 222 -15.99 -5.54 -2.18
C GLU A 222 -16.46 -4.75 -0.96
N ARG A 223 -17.71 -4.30 -0.96
CA ARG A 223 -18.25 -3.73 0.27
C ARG A 223 -18.24 -4.87 1.26
N GLY A 224 -17.25 -4.86 2.14
CA GLY A 224 -17.35 -5.55 3.40
C GLY A 224 -18.60 -4.96 4.04
N ARG A 225 -19.72 -5.68 3.90
CA ARG A 225 -20.50 -5.91 5.09
C ARG A 225 -19.44 -6.36 6.09
N PRO A 226 -19.11 -5.60 7.15
CA PRO A 226 -18.18 -6.08 8.17
C PRO A 226 -18.63 -7.50 8.42
N ALA A 227 -17.75 -8.49 8.22
CA ALA A 227 -18.11 -9.91 8.17
C ALA A 227 -19.16 -10.08 9.25
N ASP A 228 -20.44 -10.19 8.84
CA ASP A 228 -21.55 -10.10 9.79
C ASP A 228 -21.30 -11.34 10.62
N PRO A 229 -20.66 -11.20 11.79
CA PRO A 229 -19.91 -12.30 12.36
C PRO A 229 -20.98 -13.34 12.53
N SER A 230 -20.83 -14.47 11.80
CA SER A 230 -21.93 -15.35 11.36
C SER A 230 -23.05 -15.25 12.37
N SER A 231 -24.27 -14.86 12.01
CA SER A 231 -25.30 -14.45 13.02
C SER A 231 -25.39 -15.37 14.27
N SER A 232 -24.99 -16.64 14.14
CA SER A 232 -24.56 -17.58 15.17
C SER A 232 -23.46 -17.12 16.16
N LEU A 233 -22.24 -16.74 15.73
CA LEU A 233 -21.16 -16.25 16.59
C LEU A 233 -21.55 -14.96 17.33
N ALA A 234 -22.24 -14.04 16.65
CA ALA A 234 -22.79 -12.86 17.32
C ALA A 234 -23.82 -13.21 18.41
N ALA A 235 -24.60 -14.27 18.21
CA ALA A 235 -25.54 -14.78 19.21
C ALA A 235 -24.85 -15.40 20.44
N VAL A 236 -23.65 -15.96 20.27
CA VAL A 236 -22.89 -16.60 21.36
C VAL A 236 -21.98 -15.62 22.10
N LEU A 237 -21.17 -14.84 21.37
CA LEU A 237 -20.17 -13.92 21.96
C LEU A 237 -20.73 -12.51 22.23
N GLY A 238 -21.87 -12.18 21.63
CA GLY A 238 -22.38 -10.82 21.55
C GLY A 238 -21.75 -10.03 20.41
N ARG A 239 -22.56 -9.15 19.79
CA ARG A 239 -22.22 -8.39 18.58
C ARG A 239 -20.86 -7.68 18.66
N SER A 240 -20.59 -6.97 19.74
CA SER A 240 -19.36 -6.18 19.88
C SER A 240 -18.10 -7.04 19.98
N ARG A 241 -18.15 -8.18 20.66
CA ARG A 241 -17.00 -9.09 20.78
C ARG A 241 -16.74 -9.83 19.48
N ALA A 242 -17.80 -10.27 18.82
CA ALA A 242 -17.72 -10.94 17.53
C ALA A 242 -17.18 -9.99 16.44
N LEU A 243 -17.62 -8.73 16.44
CA LEU A 243 -17.07 -7.67 15.59
C LEU A 243 -15.57 -7.43 15.87
N LEU A 244 -15.18 -7.24 17.14
CA LEU A 244 -13.78 -7.00 17.49
C LEU A 244 -12.88 -8.20 17.18
N LEU A 245 -13.38 -9.42 17.31
CA LEU A 245 -12.65 -10.62 16.90
C LEU A 245 -12.47 -10.64 15.37
N ALA A 246 -13.51 -10.32 14.59
CA ALA A 246 -13.43 -10.25 13.13
C ALA A 246 -12.46 -9.16 12.63
N GLU A 247 -12.42 -8.00 13.28
CA GLU A 247 -11.53 -6.87 12.95
C GLU A 247 -10.04 -7.14 13.22
N LEU A 248 -9.71 -8.22 13.94
CA LEU A 248 -8.35 -8.60 14.32
C LEU A 248 -7.70 -9.60 13.35
N ASP A 249 -8.04 -9.53 12.06
CA ASP A 249 -7.31 -10.24 11.00
C ASP A 249 -5.85 -9.80 10.88
N SER A 250 -5.55 -8.59 11.34
CA SER A 250 -4.21 -8.10 11.59
C SER A 250 -4.10 -7.51 13.00
N PRO A 251 -2.91 -7.57 13.65
CA PRO A 251 -2.75 -7.03 15.00
C PRO A 251 -3.12 -5.55 15.06
N ALA A 252 -3.95 -5.16 16.02
CA ALA A 252 -4.42 -3.78 16.15
C ALA A 252 -4.47 -3.33 17.61
N SER A 253 -4.34 -2.02 17.81
CA SER A 253 -4.49 -1.39 19.13
C SER A 253 -5.94 -1.12 19.49
N THR A 254 -6.21 -0.91 20.79
CA THR A 254 -7.52 -0.46 21.28
C THR A 254 -7.99 0.81 20.55
N GLY A 255 -7.10 1.77 20.31
CA GLY A 255 -7.44 3.04 19.68
C GLY A 255 -7.84 2.88 18.21
N GLU A 256 -7.12 2.03 17.47
CA GLU A 256 -7.45 1.72 16.08
C GLU A 256 -8.79 1.00 15.97
N LEU A 257 -9.04 0.03 16.84
CA LEU A 257 -10.29 -0.72 16.88
C LEU A 257 -11.48 0.15 17.27
N ALA A 258 -11.32 1.08 18.22
CA ALA A 258 -12.35 2.05 18.57
C ALA A 258 -12.74 2.92 17.37
N ARG A 259 -11.74 3.42 16.63
CA ARG A 259 -11.95 4.23 15.43
C ARG A 259 -12.63 3.44 14.31
N ARG A 260 -12.26 2.18 14.09
CA ARG A 260 -12.83 1.32 13.02
C ARG A 260 -14.27 0.89 13.32
N THR A 261 -14.56 0.56 14.58
CA THR A 261 -15.86 -0.02 14.98
C THR A 261 -16.88 1.01 15.47
N GLY A 262 -16.44 2.23 15.79
CA GLY A 262 -17.29 3.26 16.42
C GLY A 262 -17.59 3.00 17.90
N LEU A 263 -16.96 1.99 18.51
CA LEU A 263 -17.07 1.71 19.94
C LEU A 263 -16.17 2.64 20.76
N THR A 264 -16.53 2.88 22.02
CA THR A 264 -15.69 3.67 22.93
C THR A 264 -14.38 2.92 23.27
N ALA A 265 -13.27 3.63 23.46
CA ALA A 265 -11.99 3.01 23.81
C ALA A 265 -12.06 2.17 25.11
N GLY A 266 -12.89 2.60 26.08
CA GLY A 266 -13.17 1.83 27.29
C GLY A 266 -13.93 0.54 27.00
N GLY A 267 -14.97 0.59 26.16
CA GLY A 267 -15.74 -0.59 25.74
C GLY A 267 -14.89 -1.57 24.93
N VAL A 268 -14.06 -1.07 24.02
CA VAL A 268 -13.09 -1.89 23.27
C VAL A 268 -12.11 -2.57 24.22
N SER A 269 -11.48 -1.83 25.14
CA SER A 269 -10.54 -2.42 26.12
C SER A 269 -11.20 -3.53 26.95
N GLN A 270 -12.43 -3.32 27.40
CA GLN A 270 -13.16 -4.32 28.17
C GLN A 270 -13.43 -5.59 27.35
N HIS A 271 -13.88 -5.46 26.11
CA HIS A 271 -14.12 -6.59 25.23
C HIS A 271 -12.85 -7.35 24.86
N LEU A 272 -11.75 -6.63 24.54
CA LEU A 272 -10.45 -7.25 24.26
C LEU A 272 -9.90 -7.99 25.48
N GLY A 273 -10.07 -7.44 26.68
CA GLY A 273 -9.74 -8.11 27.93
C GLY A 273 -10.47 -9.45 28.08
N ALA A 274 -11.80 -9.44 27.88
CA ALA A 274 -12.60 -10.67 27.96
C ALA A 274 -12.22 -11.72 26.91
N LEU A 275 -12.02 -11.30 25.66
CA LEU A 275 -11.61 -12.20 24.56
C LEU A 275 -10.20 -12.78 24.81
N ARG A 276 -9.28 -11.98 25.36
CA ARG A 276 -7.94 -12.44 25.76
C ARG A 276 -8.01 -13.43 26.92
N SER A 277 -8.82 -13.15 27.95
CA SER A 277 -9.03 -14.08 29.07
C SER A 277 -9.62 -15.41 28.62
N ALA A 278 -10.43 -15.41 27.55
CA ALA A 278 -10.96 -16.61 26.93
C ALA A 278 -9.97 -17.32 25.99
N GLY A 279 -8.73 -16.84 25.86
CA GLY A 279 -7.70 -17.44 25.01
C GLY A 279 -7.91 -17.20 23.50
N LEU A 280 -8.84 -16.32 23.11
CA LEU A 280 -9.12 -16.01 21.70
C LEU A 280 -8.14 -15.00 21.12
N LEU A 281 -7.50 -14.22 21.99
CA LEU A 281 -6.53 -13.19 21.62
C LEU A 281 -5.22 -13.35 22.39
N THR A 282 -4.13 -12.97 21.76
CA THR A 282 -2.87 -12.60 22.40
C THR A 282 -2.72 -11.09 22.44
N SER A 283 -1.81 -10.61 23.28
CA SER A 283 -1.45 -9.19 23.34
C SER A 283 0.06 -9.03 23.36
N HIS A 284 0.58 -8.08 22.60
CA HIS A 284 1.98 -7.70 22.61
C HIS A 284 2.13 -6.20 22.81
N ARG A 285 3.05 -5.78 23.67
CA ARG A 285 3.32 -4.37 23.92
C ARG A 285 4.41 -3.89 22.98
N THR A 286 4.08 -2.92 22.14
CA THR A 286 5.01 -2.26 21.23
C THR A 286 5.13 -0.79 21.65
N GLY A 287 6.19 -0.48 22.39
CA GLY A 287 6.39 0.85 22.98
C GLY A 287 5.28 1.24 23.96
N ARG A 288 4.59 2.36 23.68
CA ARG A 288 3.48 2.86 24.51
C ARG A 288 2.13 2.22 24.17
N VAL A 289 2.06 1.39 23.12
CA VAL A 289 0.81 0.81 22.61
C VAL A 289 0.76 -0.69 22.88
N VAL A 290 -0.42 -1.23 23.14
CA VAL A 290 -0.67 -2.67 23.20
C VAL A 290 -1.42 -3.08 21.95
N LEU A 291 -0.86 -4.01 21.19
CA LEU A 291 -1.47 -4.63 20.04
C LEU A 291 -2.10 -5.95 20.45
N TYR A 292 -3.30 -6.22 19.98
CA TYR A 292 -4.00 -7.49 20.16
C TYR A 292 -3.98 -8.25 18.83
N ALA A 293 -3.86 -9.56 18.87
CA ALA A 293 -3.89 -10.42 17.69
C ALA A 293 -4.67 -11.70 18.00
N ARG A 294 -5.41 -12.24 17.03
CA ARG A 294 -6.12 -13.52 17.19
C ARG A 294 -5.14 -14.66 17.48
N THR A 295 -5.56 -15.60 18.32
CA THR A 295 -4.94 -16.93 18.42
C THR A 295 -5.50 -17.84 17.34
N ALA A 296 -4.88 -19.02 17.17
CA ALA A 296 -5.45 -20.08 16.32
C ALA A 296 -6.88 -20.47 16.72
N LEU A 297 -7.22 -20.40 18.02
CA LEU A 297 -8.59 -20.63 18.51
C LEU A 297 -9.53 -19.49 18.09
N GLY A 298 -9.07 -18.24 18.12
CA GLY A 298 -9.82 -17.09 17.60
C GLY A 298 -10.06 -17.16 16.10
N ASP A 299 -9.08 -17.63 15.32
CA ASP A 299 -9.23 -17.86 13.88
C ASP A 299 -10.23 -19.01 13.59
N ALA A 300 -10.13 -20.13 14.32
CA ALA A 300 -11.02 -21.27 14.15
C ALA A 300 -12.49 -20.93 14.44
N LEU A 301 -12.76 -20.06 15.42
CA LEU A 301 -14.12 -19.60 15.72
C LEU A 301 -14.74 -18.73 14.63
N LEU A 302 -13.95 -18.03 13.82
CA LEU A 302 -14.45 -17.23 12.70
C LEU A 302 -14.65 -18.06 11.44
N GLY A 303 -13.97 -19.20 11.32
CA GLY A 303 -14.14 -20.16 10.22
C GLY A 303 -15.23 -21.22 10.45
N ALA A 304 -15.91 -21.19 11.60
CA ALA A 304 -16.94 -22.15 12.02
C ALA A 304 -18.38 -21.69 11.72
#